data_AF-Q28Q68-F1
#
_entry.id   AF-Q28Q68-F1
#
_cell.length_a   1.000
_cell.length_b   1.000
_cell.length_c   1.000
_cell.angle_alpha   90.00
_cell.angle_beta   90.00
_cell.angle_gamma   90.00
#
_symmetry.space_group_name_H-M   'P 1'
#
loop_
_entity.id
_entity.type
_entity.pdbx_description
1 polymer ?
#
loop_
_entity_poly.entity_id
_entity_poly.type
_entity_poly.pdbx_seq_one_letter_code
_entity_poly.pdbx_strand_id
1 'polypeptide(L)'
;MAVPAPSDPSAQSAEKPFVERRRASREGLKKLNSLAEQTGQSIVNLSGNLQQIDADASAQLTIVEGLADQAQSLTQTTHVMTDGLGEVTRANANAMETVDGSVETLKRSAECSKDVATWVGDLDGALGAVESTLAEVNRANLKISEIAKQVNILAVNARIEAARAGDAGRGFAVVAEAINLLSKQTSDAASDVRTSTQTLQVSIGDLRKDANGMSDSANEVLEGSAHVDKALVQINEDVRAAVQGAEGLTDTVQNVADAVEHFAPAFETLTRALKATAAGVRSANTRAEEIVDISENAVQVSVELGADNADAALIELVQDRATMIGDLFDKAIASGKISTQALFDSTYSPIPNTVPQQVMARFTRFTDSVLPAVQEPVLTLDPRIVFCAAVDKNGYLPTHNRKFSAPQSSDEVWNAAHCRNRRIFDDRVGLKSGQNTAPFLMQTYRRDMGGGQFVLMKDISAPIMVQGRHWGGFRMGVAQK
;
A
#
# COMPACT_ATOMS: atom_id res chain seq x y z
N MET A 1 96.98 -50.52 29.67
CA MET A 1 96.28 -49.24 29.87
C MET A 1 96.17 -48.57 28.50
N ALA A 2 94.97 -48.52 27.93
CA ALA A 2 94.62 -47.64 26.82
C ALA A 2 93.66 -46.59 27.38
N VAL A 3 94.09 -45.33 27.34
CA VAL A 3 93.32 -44.16 27.80
C VAL A 3 92.50 -43.64 26.61
N PRO A 4 91.21 -43.27 26.77
CA PRO A 4 90.38 -42.83 25.66
C PRO A 4 90.75 -41.41 25.22
N ALA A 5 90.69 -41.17 23.91
CA ALA A 5 90.93 -39.86 23.31
C ALA A 5 89.86 -38.83 23.76
N PRO A 6 90.24 -37.56 23.96
CA PRO A 6 89.32 -36.51 24.41
C PRO A 6 88.39 -36.07 23.27
N SER A 7 87.12 -35.90 23.60
CA SER A 7 86.09 -35.32 22.75
C SER A 7 86.41 -33.85 22.41
N ASP A 8 86.37 -33.52 21.13
CA ASP A 8 86.66 -32.21 20.54
C ASP A 8 85.65 -31.12 21.00
N PRO A 9 86.09 -30.02 21.66
CA PRO A 9 85.21 -28.93 22.11
C PRO A 9 84.76 -27.97 21.00
N SER A 10 85.36 -28.05 19.80
CA SER A 10 85.09 -27.11 18.70
C SER A 10 83.75 -27.32 18.00
N ALA A 11 83.12 -28.49 18.16
CA ALA A 11 81.78 -28.78 17.63
C ALA A 11 80.64 -28.07 18.40
N GLN A 12 80.85 -27.71 19.67
CA GLN A 12 79.79 -27.16 20.53
C GLN A 12 79.58 -25.63 20.40
N SER A 13 80.50 -24.87 19.77
CA SER A 13 80.40 -23.40 19.68
C SER A 13 79.67 -22.89 18.42
N ALA A 14 79.66 -23.68 17.33
CA ALA A 14 78.91 -23.37 16.11
C ALA A 14 77.41 -23.73 16.19
N GLU A 15 77.02 -24.62 17.12
CA GLU A 15 75.62 -25.04 17.31
C GLU A 15 74.74 -23.95 17.93
N LYS A 16 75.26 -23.13 18.86
CA LYS A 16 74.46 -22.11 19.57
C LYS A 16 73.76 -21.08 18.65
N PRO A 17 74.45 -20.39 17.72
CA PRO A 17 73.81 -19.43 16.81
C PRO A 17 72.93 -20.09 15.72
N PHE A 18 73.03 -21.41 15.52
CA PHE A 18 72.14 -22.17 14.63
C PHE A 18 70.85 -22.57 15.36
N VAL A 19 70.95 -22.98 16.63
CA VAL A 19 69.82 -23.30 17.50
C VAL A 19 68.98 -22.05 17.80
N GLU A 20 69.60 -20.90 18.04
CA GLU A 20 68.88 -19.62 18.25
C GLU A 20 68.13 -19.16 16.99
N ARG A 21 68.73 -19.31 15.80
CA ARG A 21 68.05 -19.00 14.52
C ARG A 21 66.88 -19.95 14.23
N ARG A 22 67.01 -21.25 14.51
CA ARG A 22 65.89 -22.19 14.42
C ARG A 22 64.78 -21.86 15.42
N ARG A 23 65.12 -21.41 16.63
CA ARG A 23 64.14 -21.00 17.65
C ARG A 23 63.39 -19.73 17.22
N ALA A 24 64.10 -18.70 16.74
CA ALA A 24 63.49 -17.47 16.24
C ALA A 24 62.60 -17.71 15.01
N SER A 25 63.04 -18.58 14.09
CA SER A 25 62.24 -19.01 12.94
C SER A 25 60.96 -19.73 13.37
N ARG A 26 61.04 -20.66 14.33
CA ARG A 26 59.85 -21.33 14.91
C ARG A 26 58.89 -20.37 15.60
N GLU A 27 59.39 -19.39 16.34
CA GLU A 27 58.53 -18.37 16.97
C GLU A 27 57.87 -17.45 15.91
N GLY A 28 58.56 -17.12 14.83
CA GLY A 28 58.00 -16.38 13.69
C GLY A 28 56.87 -17.15 13.01
N LEU A 29 57.05 -18.45 12.77
CA LEU A 29 56.03 -19.32 12.18
C LEU A 29 54.79 -19.48 13.08
N LYS A 30 54.98 -19.58 14.41
CA LYS A 30 53.87 -19.59 15.38
C LYS A 30 53.04 -18.30 15.32
N LYS A 31 53.71 -17.14 15.25
CA LYS A 31 53.03 -15.84 15.11
C LYS A 31 52.28 -15.73 13.79
N LEU A 32 52.88 -16.18 12.69
CA LEU A 32 52.24 -16.19 11.37
C LEU A 32 50.97 -17.06 11.36
N ASN A 33 51.02 -18.24 11.98
CA ASN A 33 49.84 -19.11 12.12
C ASN A 33 48.73 -18.44 12.94
N SER A 34 49.07 -17.88 14.11
CA SER A 34 48.09 -17.16 14.95
C SER A 34 47.47 -15.97 14.21
N LEU A 35 48.23 -15.25 13.40
CA LEU A 35 47.73 -14.13 12.61
C LEU A 35 46.82 -14.60 11.47
N ALA A 36 47.18 -15.68 10.80
CA ALA A 36 46.35 -16.30 9.76
C ALA A 36 45.01 -16.79 10.35
N GLU A 37 45.03 -17.43 11.52
CA GLU A 37 43.80 -17.85 12.22
C GLU A 37 42.89 -16.66 12.59
N GLN A 38 43.46 -15.61 13.20
CA GLN A 38 42.70 -14.39 13.53
C GLN A 38 42.14 -13.70 12.27
N THR A 39 42.90 -13.73 11.17
CA THR A 39 42.46 -13.22 9.87
C THR A 39 41.29 -14.02 9.35
N GLY A 40 41.37 -15.36 9.38
CA GLY A 40 40.27 -16.25 8.96
C GLY A 40 38.99 -16.01 9.75
N GLN A 41 39.09 -15.88 11.08
CA GLN A 41 37.94 -15.59 11.94
C GLN A 41 37.32 -14.21 11.64
N SER A 42 38.15 -13.20 11.43
CA SER A 42 37.70 -11.84 11.11
C SER A 42 36.97 -11.79 9.76
N ILE A 43 37.48 -12.52 8.77
CA ILE A 43 36.87 -12.60 7.44
C ILE A 43 35.52 -13.32 7.47
N VAL A 44 35.39 -14.38 8.25
CA VAL A 44 34.11 -15.09 8.41
C VAL A 44 33.03 -14.18 9.02
N ASN A 45 33.39 -13.36 10.01
CA ASN A 45 32.47 -12.35 10.55
C ASN A 45 32.16 -11.25 9.54
N LEU A 46 33.16 -10.80 8.76
CA LEU A 46 32.96 -9.83 7.69
C LEU A 46 31.98 -10.34 6.63
N SER A 47 32.11 -11.59 6.19
CA SER A 47 31.20 -12.19 5.22
C SER A 47 29.75 -12.23 5.73
N GLY A 48 29.55 -12.56 7.01
CA GLY A 48 28.22 -12.50 7.64
C GLY A 48 27.62 -11.08 7.65
N ASN A 49 28.44 -10.06 7.96
CA ASN A 49 27.99 -8.67 7.92
C ASN A 49 27.69 -8.22 6.47
N LEU A 50 28.49 -8.63 5.50
CA LEU A 50 28.27 -8.33 4.08
C LEU A 50 26.95 -8.95 3.58
N GLN A 51 26.63 -10.18 3.96
CA GLN A 51 25.35 -10.81 3.65
C GLN A 51 24.16 -10.03 4.21
N GLN A 52 24.27 -9.54 5.46
CA GLN A 52 23.24 -8.69 6.04
C GLN A 52 23.07 -7.38 5.26
N ILE A 53 24.17 -6.73 4.88
CA ILE A 53 24.11 -5.48 4.09
C ILE A 53 23.48 -5.73 2.71
N ASP A 54 23.75 -6.86 2.06
CA ASP A 54 23.13 -7.21 0.78
C ASP A 54 21.60 -7.41 0.91
N ALA A 55 21.18 -8.09 1.97
CA ALA A 55 19.77 -8.29 2.28
C ALA A 55 19.06 -6.97 2.58
N ASP A 56 19.68 -6.11 3.40
CA ASP A 56 19.14 -4.79 3.75
C ASP A 56 19.05 -3.89 2.51
N ALA A 57 20.08 -3.88 1.65
CA ALA A 57 20.08 -3.11 0.40
C ALA A 57 18.98 -3.59 -0.57
N SER A 58 18.74 -4.90 -0.65
CA SER A 58 17.69 -5.48 -1.48
C SER A 58 16.30 -5.12 -0.96
N ALA A 59 16.07 -5.22 0.35
CA ALA A 59 14.81 -4.78 0.97
C ALA A 59 14.56 -3.27 0.76
N GLN A 60 15.61 -2.44 0.91
CA GLN A 60 15.51 -1.00 0.65
C GLN A 60 15.19 -0.69 -0.82
N LEU A 61 15.73 -1.46 -1.78
CA LEU A 61 15.40 -1.28 -3.20
C LEU A 61 13.90 -1.48 -3.46
N THR A 62 13.31 -2.55 -2.93
CA THR A 62 11.87 -2.79 -3.07
C THR A 62 11.03 -1.67 -2.47
N ILE A 63 11.44 -1.11 -1.33
CA ILE A 63 10.76 0.02 -0.70
C ILE A 63 10.83 1.26 -1.60
N VAL A 64 12.01 1.58 -2.15
CA VAL A 64 12.21 2.76 -3.01
C VAL A 64 11.43 2.63 -4.32
N GLU A 65 11.38 1.44 -4.92
CA GLU A 65 10.55 1.18 -6.11
C GLU A 65 9.06 1.40 -5.81
N GLY A 66 8.56 0.89 -4.68
CA GLY A 66 7.17 1.14 -4.27
C GLY A 66 6.86 2.61 -3.99
N LEU A 67 7.83 3.38 -3.46
CA LEU A 67 7.69 4.82 -3.27
C LEU A 67 7.64 5.58 -4.60
N ALA A 68 8.41 5.16 -5.60
CA ALA A 68 8.38 5.74 -6.94
C ALA A 68 7.02 5.51 -7.62
N ASP A 69 6.47 4.30 -7.53
CA ASP A 69 5.12 3.98 -8.03
C ASP A 69 4.04 4.83 -7.33
N GLN A 70 4.15 4.99 -6.01
CA GLN A 70 3.23 5.83 -5.23
C GLN A 70 3.30 7.30 -5.66
N ALA A 71 4.49 7.81 -5.95
CA ALA A 71 4.69 9.17 -6.46
C ALA A 71 4.00 9.37 -7.83
N GLN A 72 4.12 8.40 -8.74
CA GLN A 72 3.42 8.44 -10.02
C GLN A 72 1.89 8.42 -9.85
N SER A 73 1.38 7.59 -8.95
CA SER A 73 -0.06 7.58 -8.63
C SER A 73 -0.52 8.93 -8.05
N LEU A 74 0.34 9.60 -7.28
CA LEU A 74 0.05 10.92 -6.73
C LEU A 74 0.00 11.99 -7.82
N THR A 75 0.92 11.97 -8.80
CA THR A 75 0.85 12.84 -10.01
C THR A 75 -0.47 12.67 -10.76
N GLN A 76 -0.93 11.43 -10.96
CA GLN A 76 -2.21 11.19 -11.61
C GLN A 76 -3.37 11.75 -10.79
N THR A 77 -3.32 11.60 -9.47
CA THR A 77 -4.34 12.11 -8.55
C THR A 77 -4.38 13.65 -8.59
N THR A 78 -3.22 14.31 -8.61
CA THR A 78 -3.16 15.78 -8.72
C THR A 78 -3.77 16.27 -10.03
N HIS A 79 -3.56 15.59 -11.15
CA HIS A 79 -4.21 15.94 -12.42
C HIS A 79 -5.74 15.84 -12.35
N VAL A 80 -6.26 14.74 -11.82
CA VAL A 80 -7.71 14.55 -11.65
C VAL A 80 -8.30 15.63 -10.71
N MET A 81 -7.58 15.99 -9.65
CA MET A 81 -8.01 17.06 -8.75
C MET A 81 -8.05 18.43 -9.44
N THR A 82 -7.04 18.76 -10.25
CA THR A 82 -7.02 20.00 -11.04
C THR A 82 -8.20 20.08 -12.01
N ASP A 83 -8.50 18.99 -12.72
CA ASP A 83 -9.65 18.93 -13.63
C ASP A 83 -10.97 19.11 -12.87
N GLY A 84 -11.13 18.41 -11.74
CA GLY A 84 -12.31 18.54 -10.87
C GLY A 84 -12.49 19.95 -10.31
N LEU A 85 -11.39 20.64 -9.96
CA LEU A 85 -11.42 22.04 -9.54
C LEU A 85 -11.87 22.99 -10.66
N GLY A 86 -11.45 22.71 -11.89
CA GLY A 86 -11.95 23.43 -13.07
C GLY A 86 -13.46 23.25 -13.26
N GLU A 87 -14.00 22.06 -12.99
CA GLU A 87 -15.44 21.80 -13.04
C GLU A 87 -16.21 22.54 -11.93
N VAL A 88 -15.71 22.50 -10.69
CA VAL A 88 -16.31 23.24 -9.56
C VAL A 88 -16.35 24.73 -9.84
N THR A 89 -15.25 25.31 -10.34
CA THR A 89 -15.17 26.72 -10.69
C THR A 89 -16.22 27.10 -11.74
N ARG A 90 -16.39 26.27 -12.78
CA ARG A 90 -17.40 26.47 -13.82
C ARG A 90 -18.83 26.33 -13.29
N ALA A 91 -19.08 25.34 -12.43
CA ALA A 91 -20.37 25.14 -11.79
C ALA A 91 -20.76 26.35 -10.92
N ASN A 92 -19.81 26.88 -10.15
CA ASN A 92 -20.01 28.08 -9.34
C ASN A 92 -20.32 29.31 -10.21
N ALA A 93 -19.61 29.51 -11.32
CA ALA A 93 -19.89 30.60 -12.25
C ALA A 93 -21.33 30.52 -12.83
N ASN A 94 -21.76 29.33 -13.27
CA ASN A 94 -23.12 29.11 -13.76
C ASN A 94 -24.17 29.33 -12.66
N ALA A 95 -23.87 28.93 -11.42
CA ALA A 95 -24.74 29.15 -10.27
C ALA A 95 -24.90 30.66 -9.98
N MET A 96 -23.82 31.44 -10.04
CA MET A 96 -23.88 32.90 -9.90
C MET A 96 -24.76 33.54 -10.97
N GLU A 97 -24.59 33.16 -12.23
CA GLU A 97 -25.42 33.67 -13.34
C GLU A 97 -26.91 33.34 -13.13
N THR A 98 -27.20 32.12 -12.65
CA THR A 98 -28.58 31.69 -12.35
C THR A 98 -29.18 32.48 -11.19
N VAL A 99 -28.39 32.76 -10.14
CA VAL A 99 -28.82 33.58 -9.00
C VAL A 99 -29.12 35.01 -9.45
N ASP A 100 -28.24 35.62 -10.25
CA ASP A 100 -28.44 36.99 -10.74
C ASP A 100 -29.71 37.09 -11.59
N GLY A 101 -29.95 36.13 -12.50
CA GLY A 101 -31.19 36.08 -13.29
C GLY A 101 -32.44 35.82 -12.44
N SER A 102 -32.32 35.05 -11.35
CA SER A 102 -33.42 34.80 -10.42
C SER A 102 -33.78 36.05 -9.62
N VAL A 103 -32.79 36.83 -9.18
CA VAL A 103 -33.00 38.12 -8.49
C VAL A 103 -33.74 39.11 -9.40
N GLU A 104 -33.37 39.21 -10.67
CA GLU A 104 -34.07 40.09 -11.62
C GLU A 104 -35.53 39.67 -11.83
N THR A 105 -35.76 38.37 -12.01
CA THR A 105 -37.11 37.81 -12.20
C THR A 105 -37.98 38.07 -10.97
N LEU A 106 -37.42 37.87 -9.77
CA LEU A 106 -38.10 38.10 -8.50
C LEU A 106 -38.49 39.56 -8.32
N LYS A 107 -37.58 40.49 -8.63
CA LYS A 107 -37.84 41.92 -8.56
C LYS A 107 -39.02 42.32 -9.45
N ARG A 108 -39.05 41.82 -10.69
CA ARG A 108 -40.17 42.04 -11.62
C ARG A 108 -41.48 41.47 -11.10
N SER A 109 -41.46 40.29 -10.47
CA SER A 109 -42.64 39.66 -9.88
C SER A 109 -43.20 40.49 -8.71
N ALA A 110 -42.32 41.01 -7.85
CA ALA A 110 -42.70 41.86 -6.74
C ALA A 110 -43.28 43.22 -7.22
N GLU A 111 -42.68 43.82 -8.23
CA GLU A 111 -43.19 45.05 -8.87
C GLU A 111 -44.59 44.82 -9.46
N CYS A 112 -44.78 43.74 -10.24
CA CYS A 112 -46.09 43.41 -10.82
C CYS A 112 -47.15 43.16 -9.73
N SER A 113 -46.80 42.48 -8.65
CA SER A 113 -47.73 42.22 -7.53
C SER A 113 -48.13 43.51 -6.82
N LYS A 114 -47.20 44.46 -6.68
CA LYS A 114 -47.49 45.78 -6.13
C LYS A 114 -48.40 46.59 -7.03
N ASP A 115 -48.21 46.51 -8.35
CA ASP A 115 -49.09 47.17 -9.33
C ASP A 115 -50.51 46.59 -9.26
N VAL A 116 -50.65 45.26 -9.15
CA VAL A 116 -51.96 44.61 -8.95
C VAL A 116 -52.63 45.08 -7.66
N ALA A 117 -51.90 45.13 -6.54
CA ALA A 117 -52.46 45.61 -5.27
C ALA A 117 -52.94 47.07 -5.35
N THR A 118 -52.18 47.92 -6.05
CA THR A 118 -52.56 49.32 -6.28
C THR A 118 -53.81 49.42 -7.15
N TRP A 119 -53.85 48.64 -8.24
CA TRP A 119 -55.00 48.57 -9.15
C TRP A 119 -56.27 48.09 -8.46
N VAL A 120 -56.18 47.11 -7.55
CA VAL A 120 -57.33 46.66 -6.74
C VAL A 120 -57.83 47.79 -5.83
N GLY A 121 -56.93 48.57 -5.22
CA GLY A 121 -57.30 49.73 -4.40
C GLY A 121 -58.05 50.79 -5.21
N ASP A 122 -57.58 51.10 -6.42
CA ASP A 122 -58.25 52.02 -7.34
C ASP A 122 -59.62 51.49 -7.78
N LEU A 123 -59.73 50.18 -8.03
CA LEU A 123 -60.97 49.51 -8.41
C LEU A 123 -62.01 49.58 -7.28
N ASP A 124 -61.62 49.34 -6.02
CA ASP A 124 -62.53 49.44 -4.87
C ASP A 124 -63.10 50.87 -4.74
N GLY A 125 -62.25 51.89 -4.93
CA GLY A 125 -62.68 53.29 -4.97
C GLY A 125 -63.69 53.58 -6.10
N ALA A 126 -63.44 53.05 -7.31
CA ALA A 126 -64.35 53.19 -8.45
C ALA A 126 -65.69 52.47 -8.21
N LEU A 127 -65.67 51.25 -7.66
CA LEU A 127 -66.87 50.49 -7.32
C LEU A 127 -67.70 51.20 -6.24
N GLY A 128 -67.06 51.79 -5.22
CA GLY A 128 -67.73 52.61 -4.21
C GLY A 128 -68.43 53.83 -4.80
N ALA A 129 -67.84 54.48 -5.80
CA ALA A 129 -68.49 55.59 -6.51
C ALA A 129 -69.75 55.11 -7.28
N VAL A 130 -69.67 53.95 -7.95
CA VAL A 130 -70.81 53.36 -8.68
C VAL A 130 -71.94 52.96 -7.72
N GLU A 131 -71.62 52.38 -6.55
CA GLU A 131 -72.63 52.06 -5.52
C GLU A 131 -73.36 53.33 -5.06
N SER A 132 -72.64 54.43 -4.84
CA SER A 132 -73.24 55.72 -4.46
C SER A 132 -74.20 56.22 -5.54
N THR A 133 -73.80 56.17 -6.82
CA THR A 133 -74.68 56.56 -7.94
C THR A 133 -75.91 55.65 -8.04
N LEU A 134 -75.75 54.33 -7.89
CA LEU A 134 -76.87 53.39 -7.88
C LEU A 134 -77.87 53.68 -6.75
N ALA A 135 -77.37 54.06 -5.56
CA ALA A 135 -78.22 54.45 -4.44
C ALA A 135 -79.04 55.71 -4.76
N GLU A 136 -78.44 56.70 -5.43
CA GLU A 136 -79.14 57.89 -5.91
C GLU A 136 -80.20 57.57 -6.97
N VAL A 137 -79.86 56.74 -7.96
CA VAL A 137 -80.79 56.26 -9.00
C VAL A 137 -81.97 55.54 -8.36
N ASN A 138 -81.72 54.66 -7.39
CA ASN A 138 -82.79 53.94 -6.68
C ASN A 138 -83.69 54.92 -5.91
N ARG A 139 -83.12 55.94 -5.25
CA ARG A 139 -83.89 56.98 -4.56
C ARG A 139 -84.74 57.81 -5.53
N ALA A 140 -84.22 58.16 -6.70
CA ALA A 140 -84.98 58.85 -7.75
C ALA A 140 -86.11 57.96 -8.31
N ASN A 141 -85.81 56.69 -8.56
CA ASN A 141 -86.77 55.72 -9.07
C ASN A 141 -87.92 55.44 -8.08
N LEU A 142 -87.63 55.42 -6.77
CA LEU A 142 -88.66 55.36 -5.72
C LEU A 142 -89.62 56.55 -5.79
N LYS A 143 -89.11 57.77 -5.97
CA LYS A 143 -89.94 58.97 -6.15
C LYS A 143 -90.80 58.88 -7.41
N ILE A 144 -90.24 58.38 -8.52
CA ILE A 144 -91.00 58.16 -9.77
C ILE A 144 -92.14 57.18 -9.55
N SER A 145 -91.88 56.06 -8.87
CA SER A 145 -92.91 55.06 -8.53
C SER A 145 -94.00 55.66 -7.63
N GLU A 146 -93.64 56.53 -6.69
CA GLU A 146 -94.59 57.24 -5.83
C GLU A 146 -95.44 58.24 -6.62
N ILE A 147 -94.83 59.04 -7.49
CA ILE A 147 -95.54 59.96 -8.40
C ILE A 147 -96.49 59.18 -9.31
N ALA A 148 -96.03 58.07 -9.91
CA ALA A 148 -96.86 57.22 -10.75
C ALA A 148 -98.09 56.68 -9.99
N LYS A 149 -97.93 56.26 -8.73
CA LYS A 149 -99.06 55.86 -7.88
C LYS A 149 -100.02 57.02 -7.58
N GLN A 150 -99.50 58.21 -7.29
CA GLN A 150 -100.32 59.40 -7.05
C GLN A 150 -101.11 59.81 -8.31
N VAL A 151 -100.45 59.85 -9.47
CA VAL A 151 -101.08 60.14 -10.77
C VAL A 151 -102.14 59.10 -11.11
N ASN A 152 -101.88 57.82 -10.83
CA ASN A 152 -102.86 56.75 -11.00
C ASN A 152 -104.13 57.00 -10.17
N ILE A 153 -103.99 57.35 -8.89
CA ILE A 153 -105.12 57.66 -8.00
C ILE A 153 -105.90 58.89 -8.52
N LEU A 154 -105.19 59.94 -8.94
CA LEU A 154 -105.77 61.13 -9.56
C LEU A 154 -106.55 60.80 -10.84
N ALA A 155 -105.99 59.96 -11.71
CA ALA A 155 -106.60 59.55 -12.96
C ALA A 155 -107.85 58.68 -12.73
N VAL A 156 -107.80 57.75 -11.77
CA VAL A 156 -108.96 56.96 -11.35
C VAL A 156 -110.08 57.85 -10.81
N ASN A 157 -109.74 58.82 -9.95
CA ASN A 157 -110.71 59.78 -9.42
C ASN A 157 -111.33 60.65 -10.53
N ALA A 158 -110.50 61.14 -11.46
CA ALA A 158 -110.96 61.93 -12.62
C ALA A 158 -111.86 61.10 -13.55
N ARG A 159 -111.55 59.82 -13.77
CA ARG A 159 -112.37 58.90 -14.56
C ARG A 159 -113.73 58.65 -13.90
N ILE A 160 -113.77 58.49 -12.58
CA ILE A 160 -115.02 58.36 -11.81
C ILE A 160 -115.88 59.62 -11.98
N GLU A 161 -115.29 60.81 -11.84
CA GLU A 161 -116.03 62.07 -11.94
C GLU A 161 -116.49 62.36 -13.38
N ALA A 162 -115.68 61.99 -14.39
CA ALA A 162 -116.06 62.05 -15.79
C ALA A 162 -117.22 61.10 -16.14
N ALA A 163 -117.28 59.91 -15.54
CA ALA A 163 -118.42 59.00 -15.65
C ALA A 163 -119.68 59.58 -14.98
N ARG A 164 -119.50 60.34 -13.89
CA ARG A 164 -120.57 61.03 -13.14
C ARG A 164 -121.22 62.17 -13.93
N ALA A 165 -120.44 62.87 -14.76
CA ALA A 165 -120.90 63.95 -15.62
C ALA A 165 -121.67 63.49 -16.88
N GLY A 166 -121.82 62.18 -17.10
CA GLY A 166 -122.60 61.62 -18.22
C GLY A 166 -122.03 61.99 -19.59
N ASP A 167 -122.89 62.37 -20.54
CA ASP A 167 -122.48 62.67 -21.93
C ASP A 167 -121.51 63.86 -22.04
N ALA A 168 -121.59 64.84 -21.14
CA ALA A 168 -120.67 65.99 -21.10
C ALA A 168 -119.24 65.59 -20.67
N GLY A 169 -119.07 64.45 -19.99
CA GLY A 169 -117.79 63.97 -19.45
C GLY A 169 -117.02 62.99 -20.35
N ARG A 170 -117.58 62.53 -21.49
CA ARG A 170 -116.95 61.51 -22.35
C ARG A 170 -115.53 61.83 -22.78
N GLY A 171 -115.25 63.08 -23.16
CA GLY A 171 -113.90 63.53 -23.53
C GLY A 171 -112.91 63.43 -22.38
N PHE A 172 -113.33 63.81 -21.16
CA PHE A 172 -112.51 63.71 -19.95
C PHE A 172 -112.28 62.26 -19.52
N ALA A 173 -113.25 61.37 -19.71
CA ALA A 173 -113.12 59.95 -19.38
C ALA A 173 -112.03 59.26 -20.22
N VAL A 174 -111.92 59.60 -21.51
CA VAL A 174 -110.87 59.08 -22.40
C VAL A 174 -109.48 59.56 -21.97
N VAL A 175 -109.35 60.86 -21.64
CA VAL A 175 -108.08 61.43 -21.14
C VAL A 175 -107.68 60.80 -19.81
N ALA A 176 -108.63 60.63 -18.88
CA ALA A 176 -108.36 60.02 -17.58
C ALA A 176 -107.93 58.54 -17.71
N GLU A 177 -108.53 57.76 -18.62
CA GLU A 177 -108.08 56.39 -18.89
C GLU A 177 -106.68 56.34 -19.51
N ALA A 178 -106.35 57.27 -20.41
CA ALA A 178 -105.01 57.39 -20.98
C ALA A 178 -103.95 57.74 -19.92
N ILE A 179 -104.26 58.66 -18.98
CA ILE A 179 -103.37 59.00 -17.86
C ILE A 179 -103.21 57.82 -16.89
N ASN A 180 -104.31 57.10 -16.59
CA ASN A 180 -104.28 55.88 -15.78
C ASN A 180 -103.34 54.83 -16.40
N LEU A 181 -103.51 54.53 -17.69
CA LEU A 181 -102.64 53.60 -18.42
C LEU A 181 -101.17 54.05 -18.39
N LEU A 182 -100.91 55.34 -18.65
CA LEU A 182 -99.55 55.91 -18.62
C LEU A 182 -98.93 55.80 -17.22
N SER A 183 -99.70 56.04 -16.17
CA SER A 183 -99.23 55.93 -14.78
C SER A 183 -98.87 54.49 -14.40
N LYS A 184 -99.64 53.51 -14.89
CA LYS A 184 -99.34 52.09 -14.72
C LYS A 184 -98.07 51.70 -15.46
N GLN A 185 -97.93 52.11 -16.73
CA GLN A 185 -96.71 51.90 -17.51
C GLN A 185 -95.48 52.52 -16.84
N THR A 186 -95.60 53.72 -16.26
CA THR A 186 -94.50 54.35 -15.49
C THR A 186 -94.16 53.55 -14.24
N SER A 187 -95.15 52.99 -13.53
CA SER A 187 -94.91 52.16 -12.35
C SER A 187 -94.25 50.82 -12.71
N ASP A 188 -94.65 50.21 -13.82
CA ASP A 188 -94.03 48.98 -14.33
C ASP A 188 -92.57 49.25 -14.75
N ALA A 189 -92.33 50.33 -15.51
CA ALA A 189 -90.98 50.76 -15.88
C ALA A 189 -90.10 51.06 -14.65
N ALA A 190 -90.65 51.70 -13.61
CA ALA A 190 -89.94 51.91 -12.35
C ALA A 190 -89.60 50.58 -11.64
N SER A 191 -90.47 49.57 -11.73
CA SER A 191 -90.19 48.23 -11.20
C SER A 191 -89.04 47.55 -11.96
N ASP A 192 -89.00 47.68 -13.28
CA ASP A 192 -87.94 47.13 -14.11
C ASP A 192 -86.58 47.79 -13.82
N VAL A 193 -86.58 49.12 -13.66
CA VAL A 193 -85.38 49.88 -13.24
C VAL A 193 -84.90 49.39 -11.87
N ARG A 194 -85.81 49.16 -10.91
CA ARG A 194 -85.46 48.65 -9.58
C ARG A 194 -84.81 47.26 -9.65
N THR A 195 -85.35 46.38 -10.46
CA THR A 195 -84.80 45.02 -10.64
C THR A 195 -83.40 45.08 -11.27
N SER A 196 -83.22 45.96 -12.26
CA SER A 196 -81.94 46.19 -12.92
C SER A 196 -80.89 46.77 -11.96
N THR A 197 -81.25 47.78 -11.16
CA THR A 197 -80.32 48.36 -10.17
C THR A 197 -79.94 47.37 -9.08
N GLN A 198 -80.88 46.52 -8.64
CA GLN A 198 -80.59 45.47 -7.67
C GLN A 198 -79.65 44.40 -8.24
N THR A 199 -79.81 44.04 -9.51
CA THR A 199 -78.90 43.11 -10.20
C THR A 199 -77.49 43.70 -10.31
N LEU A 200 -77.37 44.98 -10.69
CA LEU A 200 -76.08 45.68 -10.73
C LEU A 200 -75.41 45.73 -9.35
N GLN A 201 -76.19 45.92 -8.29
CA GLN A 201 -75.67 45.96 -6.92
C GLN A 201 -75.10 44.60 -6.48
N VAL A 202 -75.72 43.48 -6.89
CA VAL A 202 -75.15 42.14 -6.67
C VAL A 202 -73.86 41.97 -7.46
N SER A 203 -73.84 42.33 -8.75
CA SER A 203 -72.64 42.22 -9.58
C SER A 203 -71.46 43.04 -9.06
N ILE A 204 -71.71 44.21 -8.47
CA ILE A 204 -70.66 45.01 -7.80
C ILE A 204 -70.14 44.31 -6.55
N GLY A 205 -71.02 43.70 -5.77
CA GLY A 205 -70.63 42.89 -4.61
C GLY A 205 -69.72 41.72 -5.00
N ASP A 206 -70.05 41.01 -6.08
CA ASP A 206 -69.23 39.92 -6.62
C ASP A 206 -67.87 40.44 -7.13
N LEU A 207 -67.85 41.54 -7.89
CA LEU A 207 -66.61 42.17 -8.36
C LEU A 207 -65.70 42.60 -7.20
N ARG A 208 -66.26 43.15 -6.12
CA ARG A 208 -65.49 43.49 -4.91
C ARG A 208 -64.89 42.26 -4.25
N LYS A 209 -65.64 41.16 -4.19
CA LYS A 209 -65.14 39.90 -3.63
C LYS A 209 -63.98 39.36 -4.45
N ASP A 210 -64.08 39.37 -5.77
CA ASP A 210 -63.02 38.93 -6.68
C ASP A 210 -61.79 39.84 -6.58
N ALA A 211 -61.99 41.16 -6.49
CA ALA A 211 -60.92 42.13 -6.30
C ALA A 211 -60.15 41.89 -4.98
N ASN A 212 -60.86 41.65 -3.88
CA ASN A 212 -60.25 41.30 -2.59
C ASN A 212 -59.43 40.00 -2.70
N GLY A 213 -59.96 38.96 -3.35
CA GLY A 213 -59.22 37.71 -3.58
C GLY A 213 -57.93 37.93 -4.38
N MET A 214 -57.96 38.84 -5.36
CA MET A 214 -56.78 39.19 -6.13
C MET A 214 -55.76 40.01 -5.32
N SER A 215 -56.21 40.85 -4.39
CA SER A 215 -55.33 41.55 -3.43
C SER A 215 -54.65 40.57 -2.48
N ASP A 216 -55.37 39.58 -1.95
CA ASP A 216 -54.82 38.54 -1.10
C ASP A 216 -53.75 37.72 -1.83
N SER A 217 -54.02 37.32 -3.08
CA SER A 217 -53.04 36.62 -3.92
C SER A 217 -51.80 37.48 -4.22
N ALA A 218 -51.97 38.78 -4.48
CA ALA A 218 -50.85 39.69 -4.70
C ALA A 218 -49.97 39.81 -3.43
N ASN A 219 -50.57 39.88 -2.25
CA ASN A 219 -49.84 39.89 -0.98
C ASN A 219 -49.09 38.59 -0.72
N GLU A 220 -49.71 37.43 -1.02
CA GLU A 220 -49.05 36.13 -0.90
C GLU A 220 -47.81 36.02 -1.82
N VAL A 221 -47.88 36.53 -3.04
CA VAL A 221 -46.73 36.59 -3.96
C VAL A 221 -45.64 37.53 -3.44
N LEU A 222 -46.00 38.66 -2.81
CA LEU A 222 -45.02 39.57 -2.21
C LEU A 222 -44.29 38.93 -1.02
N GLU A 223 -45.02 38.24 -0.13
CA GLU A 223 -44.42 37.50 0.98
C GLU A 223 -43.54 36.34 0.50
N GLY A 224 -44.03 35.57 -0.48
CA GLY A 224 -43.27 34.50 -1.12
C GLY A 224 -41.99 35.01 -1.77
N SER A 225 -42.09 36.16 -2.45
CA SER A 225 -40.94 36.81 -3.08
C SER A 225 -39.89 37.24 -2.05
N ALA A 226 -40.30 37.78 -0.90
CA ALA A 226 -39.38 38.11 0.19
C ALA A 226 -38.69 36.87 0.80
N HIS A 227 -39.36 35.72 0.80
CA HIS A 227 -38.75 34.47 1.25
C HIS A 227 -37.70 33.94 0.26
N VAL A 228 -38.03 33.96 -1.04
CA VAL A 228 -37.10 33.55 -2.10
C VAL A 228 -35.90 34.49 -2.18
N ASP A 229 -36.07 35.80 -1.99
CA ASP A 229 -34.97 36.77 -1.91
C ASP A 229 -33.93 36.38 -0.85
N LYS A 230 -34.39 36.06 0.37
CA LYS A 230 -33.51 35.58 1.44
C LYS A 230 -32.78 34.29 1.07
N ALA A 231 -33.47 33.36 0.42
CA ALA A 231 -32.86 32.11 -0.04
C ALA A 231 -31.78 32.37 -1.10
N LEU A 232 -32.02 33.29 -2.04
CA LEU A 232 -31.04 33.68 -3.06
C LEU A 232 -29.81 34.37 -2.46
N VAL A 233 -29.99 35.20 -1.41
CA VAL A 233 -28.87 35.79 -0.66
C VAL A 233 -28.01 34.70 -0.04
N GLN A 234 -28.62 33.71 0.63
CA GLN A 234 -27.88 32.58 1.22
C GLN A 234 -27.14 31.78 0.15
N ILE A 235 -27.77 31.49 -0.99
CA ILE A 235 -27.13 30.78 -2.10
C ILE A 235 -25.92 31.59 -2.61
N ASN A 236 -26.02 32.92 -2.70
CA ASN A 236 -24.89 33.75 -3.13
C ASN A 236 -23.71 33.65 -2.14
N GLU A 237 -23.97 33.65 -0.84
CA GLU A 237 -22.95 33.45 0.20
C GLU A 237 -22.30 32.06 0.09
N ASP A 238 -23.11 31.01 -0.07
CA ASP A 238 -22.63 29.63 -0.20
C ASP A 238 -21.75 29.46 -1.44
N VAL A 239 -22.14 30.05 -2.57
CA VAL A 239 -21.35 30.03 -3.82
C VAL A 239 -20.02 30.78 -3.64
N ARG A 240 -20.01 31.93 -2.96
CA ARG A 240 -18.75 32.64 -2.67
C ARG A 240 -17.83 31.82 -1.77
N ALA A 241 -18.38 31.17 -0.75
CA ALA A 241 -17.61 30.28 0.12
C ALA A 241 -17.04 29.09 -0.67
N ALA A 242 -17.82 28.52 -1.60
CA ALA A 242 -17.37 27.44 -2.48
C ALA A 242 -16.23 27.89 -3.42
N VAL A 243 -16.28 29.11 -3.95
CA VAL A 243 -15.19 29.68 -4.77
C VAL A 243 -13.91 29.83 -3.94
N GLN A 244 -13.97 30.40 -2.74
CA GLN A 244 -12.80 30.51 -1.86
C GLN A 244 -12.24 29.14 -1.47
N GLY A 245 -13.11 28.15 -1.21
CA GLY A 245 -12.69 26.78 -0.94
C GLY A 245 -11.98 26.15 -2.13
N ALA A 246 -12.45 26.40 -3.36
CA ALA A 246 -11.80 25.91 -4.59
C ALA A 246 -10.43 26.56 -4.82
N GLU A 247 -10.28 27.86 -4.54
CA GLU A 247 -8.98 28.56 -4.61
C GLU A 247 -7.98 27.95 -3.61
N GLY A 248 -8.38 27.76 -2.35
CA GLY A 248 -7.50 27.16 -1.33
C GLY A 248 -7.14 25.69 -1.64
N LEU A 249 -8.03 24.95 -2.29
CA LEU A 249 -7.74 23.59 -2.75
C LEU A 249 -6.78 23.60 -3.95
N THR A 250 -6.88 24.59 -4.84
CA THR A 250 -5.93 24.78 -5.95
C THR A 250 -4.50 24.96 -5.44
N ASP A 251 -4.31 25.81 -4.43
CA ASP A 251 -3.00 25.99 -3.79
C ASP A 251 -2.47 24.69 -3.17
N THR A 252 -3.36 23.91 -2.54
CA THR A 252 -3.00 22.62 -1.93
C THR A 252 -2.57 21.61 -3.00
N VAL A 253 -3.31 21.52 -4.11
CA VAL A 253 -2.98 20.62 -5.22
C VAL A 253 -1.64 21.01 -5.85
N GLN A 254 -1.36 22.31 -6.01
CA GLN A 254 -0.08 22.78 -6.52
C GLN A 254 1.08 22.41 -5.59
N ASN A 255 0.93 22.62 -4.27
CA ASN A 255 1.95 22.22 -3.30
C ASN A 255 2.23 20.71 -3.32
N VAL A 256 1.20 19.88 -3.52
CA VAL A 256 1.37 18.43 -3.65
C VAL A 256 2.09 18.08 -4.96
N ALA A 257 1.73 18.72 -6.07
CA ALA A 257 2.39 18.51 -7.36
C ALA A 257 3.89 18.87 -7.29
N ASP A 258 4.22 20.03 -6.71
CA ASP A 258 5.60 20.48 -6.53
C ASP A 258 6.38 19.49 -5.65
N ALA A 259 5.79 19.00 -4.56
CA ALA A 259 6.43 18.03 -3.68
C ALA A 259 6.74 16.70 -4.41
N VAL A 260 5.82 16.22 -5.24
CA VAL A 260 6.03 15.01 -6.05
C VAL A 260 7.17 15.20 -7.06
N GLU A 261 7.21 16.36 -7.73
CA GLU A 261 8.29 16.70 -8.66
C GLU A 261 9.66 16.72 -7.97
N HIS A 262 9.72 17.19 -6.71
CA HIS A 262 10.95 17.17 -5.91
C HIS A 262 11.36 15.77 -5.45
N PHE A 263 10.43 14.85 -5.19
CA PHE A 263 10.74 13.50 -4.71
C PHE A 263 11.21 12.54 -5.81
N ALA A 264 10.71 12.69 -7.03
CA ALA A 264 11.09 11.84 -8.16
C ALA A 264 12.62 11.68 -8.34
N PRO A 265 13.43 12.75 -8.43
CA PRO A 265 14.89 12.63 -8.57
C PRO A 265 15.57 12.05 -7.32
N ALA A 266 14.96 12.20 -6.14
CA ALA A 266 15.48 11.61 -4.90
C ALA A 266 15.37 10.07 -4.92
N PHE A 267 14.26 9.53 -5.42
CA PHE A 267 14.08 8.08 -5.56
C PHE A 267 15.04 7.47 -6.59
N GLU A 268 15.27 8.15 -7.71
CA GLU A 268 16.28 7.70 -8.69
C GLU A 268 17.68 7.68 -8.09
N THR A 269 18.03 8.72 -7.32
CA THR A 269 19.32 8.81 -6.64
C THR A 269 19.51 7.71 -5.61
N LEU A 270 18.47 7.43 -4.81
CA LEU A 270 18.46 6.32 -3.84
C LEU A 270 18.61 4.96 -4.53
N THR A 271 17.86 4.72 -5.61
CA THR A 271 17.95 3.49 -6.40
C THR A 271 19.38 3.26 -6.91
N ARG A 272 20.02 4.33 -7.42
CA ARG A 272 21.41 4.27 -7.89
C ARG A 272 22.38 3.97 -6.75
N ALA A 273 22.22 4.62 -5.60
CA ALA A 273 23.06 4.42 -4.42
C ALA A 273 22.95 2.99 -3.85
N LEU A 274 21.74 2.43 -3.81
CA LEU A 274 21.51 1.07 -3.36
C LEU A 274 22.09 0.02 -4.32
N LYS A 275 21.94 0.21 -5.63
CA LYS A 275 22.59 -0.65 -6.64
C LYS A 275 24.12 -0.61 -6.52
N ALA A 276 24.69 0.58 -6.28
CA ALA A 276 26.12 0.72 -6.04
C ALA A 276 26.56 0.03 -4.74
N THR A 277 25.75 0.11 -3.68
CA THR A 277 26.00 -0.59 -2.40
C THR A 277 26.02 -2.10 -2.60
N ALA A 278 25.01 -2.67 -3.27
CA ALA A 278 24.97 -4.10 -3.57
C ALA A 278 26.17 -4.56 -4.43
N ALA A 279 26.59 -3.74 -5.40
CA ALA A 279 27.81 -4.00 -6.17
C ALA A 279 29.08 -3.96 -5.31
N GLY A 280 29.18 -2.98 -4.41
CA GLY A 280 30.28 -2.85 -3.45
C GLY A 280 30.37 -4.05 -2.50
N VAL A 281 29.22 -4.52 -2.00
CA VAL A 281 29.13 -5.71 -1.15
C VAL A 281 29.62 -6.96 -1.87
N ARG A 282 29.19 -7.18 -3.12
CA ARG A 282 29.69 -8.31 -3.94
C ARG A 282 31.20 -8.24 -4.12
N SER A 283 31.76 -7.06 -4.41
CA SER A 283 33.21 -6.88 -4.55
C SER A 283 33.95 -7.13 -3.23
N ALA A 284 33.40 -6.67 -2.11
CA ALA A 284 33.96 -6.93 -0.79
C ALA A 284 33.95 -8.41 -0.44
N ASN A 285 32.90 -9.15 -0.83
CA ASN A 285 32.82 -10.60 -0.61
C ASN A 285 33.89 -11.35 -1.41
N THR A 286 34.11 -11.01 -2.68
CA THR A 286 35.20 -11.60 -3.48
C THR A 286 36.58 -11.35 -2.85
N ARG A 287 36.85 -10.12 -2.40
CA ARG A 287 38.11 -9.80 -1.71
C ARG A 287 38.27 -10.53 -0.38
N ALA A 288 37.16 -10.69 0.35
CA ALA A 288 37.15 -11.47 1.58
C ALA A 288 37.56 -12.92 1.30
N GLU A 289 36.99 -13.54 0.28
CA GLU A 289 37.34 -14.90 -0.16
C GLU A 289 38.83 -15.04 -0.54
N GLU A 290 39.38 -14.07 -1.29
CA GLU A 290 40.81 -14.02 -1.61
C GLU A 290 41.70 -13.96 -0.36
N ILE A 291 41.30 -13.19 0.66
CA ILE A 291 42.03 -13.12 1.94
C ILE A 291 41.96 -14.45 2.69
N VAL A 292 40.83 -15.17 2.64
CA VAL A 292 40.76 -16.52 3.22
C VAL A 292 41.74 -17.45 2.51
N ASP A 293 41.81 -17.43 1.18
CA ASP A 293 42.75 -18.25 0.42
C ASP A 293 44.20 -17.95 0.79
N ILE A 294 44.57 -16.67 0.93
CA ILE A 294 45.92 -16.26 1.36
C ILE A 294 46.20 -16.75 2.78
N SER A 295 45.23 -16.66 3.68
CA SER A 295 45.37 -17.11 5.07
C SER A 295 45.55 -18.64 5.16
N GLU A 296 44.74 -19.41 4.42
CA GLU A 296 44.86 -20.87 4.34
C GLU A 296 46.25 -21.28 3.82
N ASN A 297 46.73 -20.64 2.75
CA ASN A 297 48.07 -20.87 2.22
C ASN A 297 49.18 -20.52 3.22
N ALA A 298 49.03 -19.43 3.97
CA ALA A 298 49.99 -19.02 4.99
C ALA A 298 50.11 -20.06 6.11
N VAL A 299 48.97 -20.62 6.57
CA VAL A 299 48.96 -21.74 7.54
C VAL A 299 49.69 -22.95 6.96
N GLN A 300 49.41 -23.30 5.71
CA GLN A 300 49.99 -24.47 5.06
C GLN A 300 51.52 -24.37 4.94
N VAL A 301 52.03 -23.24 4.43
CA VAL A 301 53.48 -22.97 4.34
C VAL A 301 54.13 -22.94 5.72
N SER A 302 53.43 -22.44 6.75
CA SER A 302 53.95 -22.41 8.11
C SER A 302 54.23 -23.81 8.65
N VAL A 303 53.30 -24.74 8.44
CA VAL A 303 53.46 -26.15 8.84
C VAL A 303 54.58 -26.82 8.07
N GLU A 304 54.66 -26.63 6.75
CA GLU A 304 55.71 -27.22 5.90
C GLU A 304 57.12 -26.79 6.33
N LEU A 305 57.26 -25.57 6.84
CA LEU A 305 58.54 -25.04 7.37
C LEU A 305 58.87 -25.53 8.79
N GLY A 306 58.09 -26.45 9.35
CA GLY A 306 58.38 -27.10 10.63
C GLY A 306 58.02 -26.25 11.86
N ALA A 307 56.94 -25.47 11.76
CA ALA A 307 56.34 -24.81 12.90
C ALA A 307 55.89 -25.84 13.95
N ASP A 308 56.27 -25.60 15.20
CA ASP A 308 55.90 -26.45 16.35
C ASP A 308 54.43 -26.16 16.70
N ASN A 309 53.50 -26.84 16.02
CA ASN A 309 52.08 -26.50 16.01
C ASN A 309 51.26 -27.33 17.01
N ALA A 310 50.34 -26.68 17.72
CA ALA A 310 49.33 -27.34 18.56
C ALA A 310 48.39 -28.28 17.76
N ASP A 311 48.36 -28.10 16.44
CA ASP A 311 47.55 -28.86 15.50
C ASP A 311 48.38 -29.84 14.64
N ALA A 312 49.71 -29.93 14.82
CA ALA A 312 50.56 -30.84 14.04
C ALA A 312 50.15 -32.31 14.23
N ALA A 313 49.90 -32.73 15.48
CA ALA A 313 49.41 -34.07 15.79
C ALA A 313 48.04 -34.36 15.16
N LEU A 314 47.20 -33.33 15.00
CA LEU A 314 45.90 -33.44 14.34
C LEU A 314 46.06 -33.58 12.82
N ILE A 315 47.02 -32.87 12.22
CA ILE A 315 47.35 -32.99 10.80
C ILE A 315 47.88 -34.40 10.49
N GLU A 316 48.86 -34.89 11.26
CA GLU A 316 49.41 -36.23 11.12
C GLU A 316 48.32 -37.30 11.28
N LEU A 317 47.42 -37.12 12.26
CA LEU A 317 46.29 -38.01 12.46
C LEU A 317 45.36 -38.06 11.23
N VAL A 318 45.04 -36.92 10.62
CA VAL A 318 44.19 -36.86 9.42
C VAL A 318 44.88 -37.52 8.23
N GLN A 319 46.19 -37.31 8.06
CA GLN A 319 46.99 -37.94 7.00
C GLN A 319 47.08 -39.47 7.16
N ASP A 320 47.32 -39.95 8.38
CA ASP A 320 47.35 -41.38 8.71
C ASP A 320 45.99 -42.04 8.43
N ARG A 321 44.90 -41.40 8.85
CA ARG A 321 43.53 -41.91 8.60
C ARG A 321 43.16 -41.86 7.12
N ALA A 322 43.57 -40.84 6.38
CA ALA A 322 43.38 -40.78 4.93
C ALA A 322 44.11 -41.93 4.21
N THR A 323 45.36 -42.19 4.59
CA THR A 323 46.18 -43.30 4.08
C THR A 323 45.53 -44.65 4.40
N MET A 324 45.09 -44.84 5.64
CA MET A 324 44.41 -46.05 6.08
C MET A 324 43.12 -46.31 5.28
N ILE A 325 42.33 -45.27 4.98
CA ILE A 325 41.13 -45.40 4.13
C ILE A 325 41.52 -45.78 2.71
N GLY A 326 42.56 -45.16 2.14
CA GLY A 326 43.11 -45.51 0.83
C GLY A 326 43.48 -47.00 0.74
N ASP A 327 44.26 -47.48 1.71
CA ASP A 327 44.66 -48.89 1.80
C ASP A 327 43.47 -49.85 1.96
N LEU A 328 42.45 -49.45 2.73
CA LEU A 328 41.22 -50.23 2.89
C LEU A 328 40.47 -50.34 1.56
N PHE A 329 40.40 -49.26 0.80
CA PHE A 329 39.74 -49.23 -0.50
C PHE A 329 40.52 -50.06 -1.53
N ASP A 330 41.85 -49.97 -1.53
CA ASP A 330 42.72 -50.79 -2.38
C ASP A 330 42.53 -52.29 -2.10
N LYS A 331 42.52 -52.69 -0.82
CA LYS A 331 42.25 -54.08 -0.41
C LYS A 331 40.84 -54.54 -0.79
N ALA A 332 39.84 -53.65 -0.70
CA ALA A 332 38.47 -53.95 -1.07
C ALA A 332 38.31 -54.18 -2.58
N ILE A 333 39.03 -53.39 -3.41
CA ILE A 333 39.08 -53.59 -4.86
C ILE A 333 39.79 -54.92 -5.18
N ALA A 334 40.96 -55.17 -4.59
CA ALA A 334 41.73 -56.39 -4.82
C ALA A 334 40.98 -57.67 -4.43
N SER A 335 40.14 -57.60 -3.38
CA SER A 335 39.30 -58.71 -2.92
C SER A 335 37.94 -58.80 -3.62
N GLY A 336 37.64 -57.92 -4.57
CA GLY A 336 36.38 -57.92 -5.33
C GLY A 336 35.16 -57.45 -4.53
N LYS A 337 35.33 -56.85 -3.34
CA LYS A 337 34.22 -56.33 -2.51
C LYS A 337 33.56 -55.10 -3.12
N ILE A 338 34.29 -54.32 -3.91
CA ILE A 338 33.80 -53.21 -4.72
C ILE A 338 34.63 -53.09 -6.00
N SER A 339 34.01 -52.72 -7.13
CA SER A 339 34.76 -52.44 -8.35
C SER A 339 35.31 -51.01 -8.33
N THR A 340 36.45 -50.78 -9.00
CA THR A 340 37.00 -49.44 -9.18
C THR A 340 35.98 -48.49 -9.82
N GLN A 341 35.19 -48.96 -10.78
CA GLN A 341 34.14 -48.14 -11.40
C GLN A 341 33.06 -47.72 -10.39
N ALA A 342 32.62 -48.61 -9.50
CA ALA A 342 31.61 -48.28 -8.50
C ALA A 342 32.14 -47.35 -7.40
N LEU A 343 33.43 -47.43 -7.06
CA LEU A 343 34.06 -46.58 -6.05
C LEU A 343 34.28 -45.14 -6.54
N PHE A 344 34.57 -44.96 -7.83
CA PHE A 344 34.80 -43.65 -8.46
C PHE A 344 33.57 -43.10 -9.20
N ASP A 345 32.40 -43.72 -9.04
CA ASP A 345 31.15 -43.25 -9.65
C ASP A 345 30.63 -42.00 -8.92
N SER A 346 30.43 -40.92 -9.67
CA SER A 346 29.93 -39.63 -9.17
C SER A 346 28.43 -39.44 -9.43
N THR A 347 27.68 -40.55 -9.55
CA THR A 347 26.23 -40.52 -9.78
C THR A 347 25.51 -40.62 -8.44
N TYR A 348 24.73 -39.59 -8.08
CA TYR A 348 24.01 -39.52 -6.82
C TYR A 348 22.49 -39.66 -7.04
N SER A 349 21.87 -40.63 -6.36
CA SER A 349 20.42 -40.83 -6.39
C SER A 349 19.78 -40.28 -5.12
N PRO A 350 18.78 -39.38 -5.19
CA PRO A 350 18.15 -38.82 -4.00
C PRO A 350 17.42 -39.89 -3.19
N ILE A 351 17.52 -39.78 -1.86
CA ILE A 351 16.69 -40.51 -0.93
C ILE A 351 15.38 -39.74 -0.79
N PRO A 352 14.21 -40.36 -1.06
CA PRO A 352 12.93 -39.67 -0.93
C PRO A 352 12.67 -39.19 0.50
N ASN A 353 11.98 -38.06 0.64
CA ASN A 353 11.47 -37.53 1.91
C ASN A 353 12.56 -37.22 2.96
N THR A 354 13.69 -36.65 2.54
CA THR A 354 14.76 -36.21 3.46
C THR A 354 15.00 -34.71 3.35
N VAL A 355 15.05 -34.01 4.48
CA VAL A 355 15.31 -32.56 4.56
C VAL A 355 16.29 -32.30 5.71
N PRO A 356 17.54 -31.87 5.46
CA PRO A 356 18.17 -31.65 4.15
C PRO A 356 18.29 -32.91 3.29
N GLN A 357 18.34 -32.74 1.96
CA GLN A 357 18.38 -33.84 0.98
C GLN A 357 19.58 -34.77 1.21
N GLN A 358 19.32 -36.06 1.40
CA GLN A 358 20.31 -37.13 1.41
C GLN A 358 20.32 -37.88 0.07
N VAL A 359 21.47 -38.40 -0.35
CA VAL A 359 21.66 -39.08 -1.63
C VAL A 359 22.49 -40.36 -1.45
N MET A 360 22.34 -41.31 -2.37
CA MET A 360 23.09 -42.56 -2.43
C MET A 360 23.99 -42.57 -3.66
N ALA A 361 25.25 -42.98 -3.47
CA ALA A 361 26.17 -43.36 -4.53
C ALA A 361 26.35 -44.89 -4.54
N ARG A 362 26.96 -45.43 -5.61
CA ARG A 362 27.20 -46.88 -5.74
C ARG A 362 28.09 -47.44 -4.62
N PHE A 363 28.99 -46.62 -4.07
CA PHE A 363 29.89 -47.01 -2.99
C PHE A 363 29.32 -46.82 -1.57
N THR A 364 28.16 -46.18 -1.40
CA THR A 364 27.66 -45.78 -0.06
C THR A 364 27.50 -46.97 0.90
N ARG A 365 26.96 -48.11 0.43
CA ARG A 365 26.82 -49.30 1.28
C ARG A 365 28.17 -49.90 1.68
N PHE A 366 29.14 -49.83 0.78
CA PHE A 366 30.49 -50.28 1.05
C PHE A 366 31.14 -49.39 2.12
N THR A 367 31.10 -48.07 1.95
CA THR A 367 31.66 -47.13 2.93
C THR A 367 30.97 -47.23 4.30
N ASP A 368 29.66 -47.46 4.34
CA ASP A 368 28.91 -47.70 5.59
C ASP A 368 29.48 -48.90 6.38
N SER A 369 30.02 -49.90 5.67
CA SER A 369 30.58 -51.11 6.29
C SER A 369 32.03 -50.96 6.76
N VAL A 370 32.82 -50.04 6.18
CA VAL A 370 34.28 -49.96 6.44
C VAL A 370 34.73 -48.68 7.13
N LEU A 371 34.11 -47.53 6.84
CA LEU A 371 34.54 -46.24 7.36
C LEU A 371 34.33 -46.06 8.88
N PRO A 372 33.28 -46.62 9.53
CA PRO A 372 33.12 -46.48 10.97
C PRO A 372 34.30 -47.02 11.80
N ALA A 373 34.97 -48.07 11.31
CA ALA A 373 36.14 -48.63 11.99
C ALA A 373 37.33 -47.65 12.02
N VAL A 374 37.42 -46.73 11.06
CA VAL A 374 38.46 -45.69 10.99
C VAL A 374 37.99 -44.39 11.66
N GLN A 375 36.74 -43.99 11.45
CA GLN A 375 36.20 -42.71 11.88
C GLN A 375 35.88 -42.66 13.37
N GLU A 376 35.31 -43.72 13.94
CA GLU A 376 34.79 -43.69 15.31
C GLU A 376 35.90 -43.57 16.38
N PRO A 377 37.04 -44.28 16.27
CA PRO A 377 38.11 -44.15 17.25
C PRO A 377 38.72 -42.74 17.31
N VAL A 378 38.67 -41.99 16.19
CA VAL A 378 39.25 -40.64 16.09
C VAL A 378 38.60 -39.67 17.08
N LEU A 379 37.31 -39.83 17.37
CA LEU A 379 36.57 -38.96 18.29
C LEU A 379 37.09 -38.99 19.73
N THR A 380 37.82 -40.04 20.11
CA THR A 380 38.36 -40.20 21.48
C THR A 380 39.81 -39.77 21.63
N LEU A 381 40.48 -39.38 20.53
CA LEU A 381 41.92 -39.09 20.53
C LEU A 381 42.26 -37.67 21.00
N ASP A 382 41.39 -36.70 20.74
CA ASP A 382 41.54 -35.32 21.21
C ASP A 382 40.15 -34.72 21.49
N PRO A 383 39.90 -34.12 22.67
CA PRO A 383 38.59 -33.58 23.04
C PRO A 383 38.12 -32.42 22.15
N ARG A 384 39.02 -31.80 21.39
CA ARG A 384 38.68 -30.75 20.42
C ARG A 384 38.02 -31.34 19.17
N ILE A 385 38.19 -32.63 18.88
CA ILE A 385 37.64 -33.26 17.69
C ILE A 385 36.12 -33.39 17.86
N VAL A 386 35.39 -32.63 17.04
CA VAL A 386 33.93 -32.67 17.01
C VAL A 386 33.45 -33.75 16.05
N PHE A 387 34.09 -33.90 14.89
CA PHE A 387 33.76 -34.95 13.93
C PHE A 387 34.93 -35.30 13.01
N CYS A 388 34.82 -36.44 12.33
CA CYS A 388 35.59 -36.75 11.13
C CYS A 388 34.76 -37.58 10.14
N ALA A 389 35.06 -37.43 8.85
CA ALA A 389 34.38 -38.15 7.80
C ALA A 389 35.22 -38.18 6.52
N ALA A 390 35.02 -39.20 5.69
CA ALA A 390 35.47 -39.18 4.31
C ALA A 390 34.45 -38.46 3.44
N VAL A 391 34.92 -37.62 2.50
CA VAL A 391 34.12 -36.98 1.46
C VAL A 391 34.74 -37.26 0.10
N ASP A 392 33.94 -37.44 -0.94
CA ASP A 392 34.46 -37.52 -2.30
C ASP A 392 34.79 -36.11 -2.88
N LYS A 393 35.29 -36.06 -4.11
CA LYS A 393 35.65 -34.81 -4.81
C LYS A 393 34.50 -33.82 -5.03
N ASN A 394 33.26 -34.27 -4.95
CA ASN A 394 32.08 -33.43 -5.11
C ASN A 394 31.49 -33.06 -3.75
N GLY A 395 32.21 -33.30 -2.65
CA GLY A 395 31.75 -33.01 -1.29
C GLY A 395 30.70 -33.99 -0.77
N TYR A 396 30.49 -35.12 -1.45
CA TYR A 396 29.56 -36.13 -0.97
C TYR A 396 30.16 -36.89 0.22
N LEU A 397 29.46 -36.85 1.36
CA LEU A 397 29.81 -37.52 2.59
C LEU A 397 28.97 -38.79 2.73
N PRO A 398 29.45 -39.98 2.31
CA PRO A 398 28.63 -41.18 2.30
C PRO A 398 28.29 -41.69 3.72
N THR A 399 29.28 -41.69 4.61
CA THR A 399 29.18 -42.29 5.95
C THR A 399 29.82 -41.35 6.97
N HIS A 400 29.02 -40.80 7.88
CA HIS A 400 29.51 -39.92 8.94
C HIS A 400 29.79 -40.70 10.22
N ASN A 401 30.39 -40.07 11.22
CA ASN A 401 30.32 -40.58 12.59
C ASN A 401 28.88 -40.91 13.00
N ARG A 402 28.71 -41.91 13.87
CA ARG A 402 27.40 -42.41 14.31
C ARG A 402 26.51 -41.31 14.89
N LYS A 403 27.09 -40.41 15.69
CA LYS A 403 26.38 -39.29 16.33
C LYS A 403 25.79 -38.26 15.34
N PHE A 404 26.22 -38.28 14.08
CA PHE A 404 25.69 -37.43 13.00
C PHE A 404 25.10 -38.26 11.84
N SER A 405 24.78 -39.52 12.09
CA SER A 405 24.18 -40.44 11.12
C SER A 405 22.81 -40.95 11.59
N ALA A 406 22.08 -40.13 12.33
CA ALA A 406 20.78 -40.52 12.84
C ALA A 406 19.75 -40.65 11.69
N PRO A 407 18.70 -41.47 11.85
CA PRO A 407 17.56 -41.47 10.92
C PRO A 407 16.88 -40.10 10.89
N GLN A 408 16.37 -39.72 9.72
CA GLN A 408 15.60 -38.47 9.56
C GLN A 408 14.35 -38.48 10.44
N SER A 409 14.07 -37.34 11.06
CA SER A 409 12.87 -37.05 11.85
C SER A 409 11.96 -36.06 11.09
N SER A 410 10.81 -35.70 11.67
CA SER A 410 9.96 -34.62 11.15
C SER A 410 10.48 -33.20 11.46
N ASP A 411 11.50 -33.07 12.31
CA ASP A 411 12.09 -31.79 12.68
C ASP A 411 13.30 -31.48 11.79
N GLU A 412 13.14 -30.53 10.87
CA GLU A 412 14.17 -30.12 9.91
C GLU A 412 15.40 -29.50 10.59
N VAL A 413 15.21 -28.78 11.70
CA VAL A 413 16.32 -28.17 12.46
C VAL A 413 17.13 -29.26 13.14
N TRP A 414 16.46 -30.24 13.74
CA TRP A 414 17.14 -31.40 14.33
C TRP A 414 17.88 -32.22 13.26
N ASN A 415 17.25 -32.43 12.09
CA ASN A 415 17.85 -33.16 10.97
C ASN A 415 19.12 -32.47 10.47
N ALA A 416 19.12 -31.13 10.36
CA ALA A 416 20.29 -30.37 9.95
C ALA A 416 21.51 -30.63 10.87
N ALA A 417 21.28 -30.82 12.17
CA ALA A 417 22.31 -31.09 13.16
C ALA A 417 22.75 -32.57 13.24
N HIS A 418 21.81 -33.53 13.12
CA HIS A 418 22.04 -34.95 13.47
C HIS A 418 22.00 -35.94 12.29
N CYS A 419 21.46 -35.54 11.14
CA CYS A 419 21.30 -36.38 9.95
C CYS A 419 22.28 -35.91 8.84
N ARG A 420 23.58 -35.90 9.13
CA ARG A 420 24.59 -35.31 8.24
C ARG A 420 25.26 -36.30 7.29
N ASN A 421 25.08 -37.60 7.50
CA ASN A 421 25.50 -38.62 6.53
C ASN A 421 24.71 -38.52 5.22
N ARG A 422 25.31 -39.04 4.15
CA ARG A 422 24.72 -39.12 2.81
C ARG A 422 24.35 -37.76 2.22
N ARG A 423 24.99 -36.67 2.65
CA ARG A 423 24.74 -35.33 2.11
C ARG A 423 25.89 -34.88 1.22
N ILE A 424 25.58 -33.98 0.30
CA ILE A 424 26.57 -33.23 -0.45
C ILE A 424 26.83 -31.93 0.31
N PHE A 425 28.09 -31.64 0.57
CA PHE A 425 28.59 -30.38 1.11
C PHE A 425 29.29 -29.63 -0.02
N ASP A 426 28.50 -28.89 -0.79
CA ASP A 426 28.90 -28.09 -1.95
C ASP A 426 29.35 -26.67 -1.56
N ASP A 427 29.47 -26.40 -0.26
CA ASP A 427 30.08 -25.19 0.26
C ASP A 427 31.61 -25.21 0.06
N ARG A 428 32.23 -24.02 0.11
CA ARG A 428 33.68 -23.83 -0.09
C ARG A 428 34.53 -24.80 0.74
N VAL A 429 34.13 -25.10 1.98
CA VAL A 429 34.89 -25.98 2.86
C VAL A 429 34.73 -27.43 2.41
N GLY A 430 33.50 -27.89 2.20
CA GLY A 430 33.23 -29.26 1.74
C GLY A 430 33.92 -29.63 0.44
N LEU A 431 33.85 -28.73 -0.56
CA LEU A 431 34.49 -28.95 -1.85
C LEU A 431 36.01 -28.92 -1.74
N LYS A 432 36.60 -27.93 -1.04
CA LYS A 432 38.05 -27.86 -0.89
C LYS A 432 38.60 -29.06 -0.11
N SER A 433 37.93 -29.54 0.94
CA SER A 433 38.36 -30.76 1.65
C SER A 433 38.40 -31.98 0.73
N GLY A 434 37.40 -32.13 -0.17
CA GLY A 434 37.32 -33.26 -1.10
C GLY A 434 38.21 -33.14 -2.34
N GLN A 435 38.56 -31.92 -2.76
CA GLN A 435 39.35 -31.65 -3.97
C GLN A 435 40.82 -31.43 -3.70
N ASN A 436 41.20 -31.16 -2.45
CA ASN A 436 42.59 -30.95 -2.04
C ASN A 436 43.47 -32.16 -2.41
N THR A 437 44.59 -31.89 -3.09
CA THR A 437 45.62 -32.89 -3.42
C THR A 437 46.94 -32.64 -2.69
N ALA A 438 47.05 -31.54 -1.95
CA ALA A 438 48.19 -31.28 -1.09
C ALA A 438 48.18 -32.21 0.14
N PRO A 439 49.32 -32.44 0.83
CA PRO A 439 49.40 -33.39 1.93
C PRO A 439 48.36 -33.17 3.04
N PHE A 440 47.95 -31.92 3.26
CA PHE A 440 46.81 -31.57 4.09
C PHE A 440 46.27 -30.20 3.68
N LEU A 441 45.08 -29.85 4.16
CA LEU A 441 44.47 -28.52 4.07
C LEU A 441 43.87 -28.18 5.43
N MET A 442 44.05 -26.93 5.87
CA MET A 442 43.42 -26.42 7.09
C MET A 442 42.56 -25.20 6.75
N GLN A 443 41.30 -25.22 7.16
CA GLN A 443 40.33 -24.15 6.89
C GLN A 443 39.63 -23.73 8.17
N THR A 444 39.34 -22.45 8.34
CA THR A 444 38.47 -21.96 9.41
C THR A 444 37.11 -21.61 8.82
N TYR A 445 36.03 -22.08 9.44
CA TYR A 445 34.68 -21.88 8.90
C TYR A 445 33.60 -21.83 9.97
N ARG A 446 32.45 -21.27 9.60
CA ARG A 446 31.22 -21.31 10.39
C ARG A 446 30.42 -22.56 10.05
N ARG A 447 30.30 -23.48 11.01
CA ARG A 447 29.42 -24.63 10.90
C ARG A 447 28.00 -24.23 11.28
N ASP A 448 27.07 -24.41 10.35
CA ASP A 448 25.64 -24.31 10.61
C ASP A 448 25.15 -25.48 11.47
N MET A 449 24.55 -25.13 12.61
CA MET A 449 23.95 -26.04 13.58
C MET A 449 22.42 -26.15 13.44
N GLY A 450 21.81 -25.42 12.51
CA GLY A 450 20.37 -25.28 12.36
C GLY A 450 19.82 -24.08 13.15
N GLY A 451 18.67 -23.54 12.70
CA GLY A 451 17.98 -22.45 13.41
C GLY A 451 18.76 -21.14 13.51
N GLY A 452 19.69 -20.89 12.59
CA GLY A 452 20.53 -19.67 12.58
C GLY A 452 21.69 -19.70 13.58
N GLN A 453 21.95 -20.83 14.26
CA GLN A 453 23.10 -20.98 15.14
C GLN A 453 24.33 -21.45 14.37
N PHE A 454 25.44 -20.74 14.55
CA PHE A 454 26.71 -21.06 13.92
C PHE A 454 27.81 -21.23 14.97
N VAL A 455 28.66 -22.24 14.76
CA VAL A 455 29.83 -22.50 15.60
C VAL A 455 31.09 -22.38 14.74
N LEU A 456 32.09 -21.66 15.23
CA LEU A 456 33.37 -21.55 14.56
C LEU A 456 34.16 -22.85 14.73
N MET A 457 34.67 -23.40 13.62
CA MET A 457 35.40 -24.65 13.60
C MET A 457 36.62 -24.57 12.68
N LYS A 458 37.62 -25.41 12.96
CA LYS A 458 38.70 -25.73 12.04
C LYS A 458 38.35 -27.03 11.30
N ASP A 459 38.45 -27.03 9.98
CA ASP A 459 38.50 -28.24 9.16
C ASP A 459 39.96 -28.57 8.88
N ILE A 460 40.39 -29.78 9.19
CA ILE A 460 41.70 -30.32 8.80
C ILE A 460 41.43 -31.53 7.90
N SER A 461 41.93 -31.50 6.67
CA SER A 461 41.68 -32.57 5.69
C SER A 461 42.95 -33.04 5.00
N ALA A 462 42.97 -34.29 4.55
CA ALA A 462 44.05 -34.88 3.76
C ALA A 462 43.48 -35.77 2.63
N PRO A 463 44.16 -35.85 1.48
CA PRO A 463 43.68 -36.60 0.32
C PRO A 463 43.68 -38.11 0.56
N ILE A 464 42.59 -38.76 0.17
CA ILE A 464 42.46 -40.21 0.08
C ILE A 464 42.85 -40.63 -1.33
N MET A 465 43.96 -41.37 -1.43
CA MET A 465 44.47 -41.92 -2.67
C MET A 465 44.14 -43.41 -2.73
N VAL A 466 43.63 -43.88 -3.88
CA VAL A 466 43.23 -45.27 -4.11
C VAL A 466 43.80 -45.69 -5.46
N GLN A 467 44.65 -46.72 -5.49
CA GLN A 467 45.38 -47.17 -6.69
C GLN A 467 46.09 -46.02 -7.43
N GLY A 468 46.66 -45.06 -6.67
CA GLY A 468 47.32 -43.87 -7.22
C GLY A 468 46.38 -42.78 -7.77
N ARG A 469 45.06 -42.96 -7.66
CA ARG A 469 44.04 -41.99 -8.09
C ARG A 469 43.42 -41.30 -6.88
N HIS A 470 43.29 -39.97 -6.95
CA HIS A 470 42.59 -39.20 -5.92
C HIS A 470 41.09 -39.58 -5.92
N TRP A 471 40.57 -40.04 -4.78
CA TRP A 471 39.15 -40.37 -4.59
C TRP A 471 38.37 -39.21 -3.97
N GLY A 472 38.95 -38.59 -2.96
CA GLY A 472 38.36 -37.51 -2.17
C GLY A 472 39.23 -37.19 -0.96
N GLY A 473 38.67 -36.59 0.09
CA GLY A 473 39.40 -36.20 1.30
C GLY A 473 38.87 -36.86 2.57
N PHE A 474 39.77 -37.18 3.50
CA PHE A 474 39.40 -37.42 4.89
C PHE A 474 39.46 -36.07 5.61
N ARG A 475 38.34 -35.64 6.20
CA ARG A 475 38.24 -34.35 6.88
C ARG A 475 37.87 -34.51 8.35
N MET A 476 38.37 -33.60 9.18
CA MET A 476 38.18 -33.59 10.62
C MET A 476 37.82 -32.19 11.08
N GLY A 477 36.65 -32.06 11.70
CA GLY A 477 36.18 -30.83 12.30
C GLY A 477 36.63 -30.72 13.76
N VAL A 478 37.33 -29.65 14.08
CA VAL A 478 37.93 -29.38 15.38
C VAL A 478 37.33 -28.10 15.95
N ALA A 479 36.84 -28.14 17.18
CA ALA A 479 36.36 -26.96 17.88
C ALA A 479 37.53 -26.03 18.22
N GLN A 480 37.35 -24.73 17.98
CA GLN A 480 38.27 -23.73 18.52
C GLN A 480 37.90 -23.46 19.98
N LYS A 481 38.92 -23.33 20.84
CA LYS A 481 38.74 -23.02 22.27
C LYS A 481 38.41 -21.54 22.48
#